data_AF-A0ABD6TN72-F1
#
_entry.id   AF-A0ABD6TN72-F1
#
_cell.length_a   1.000
_cell.length_b   1.000
_cell.length_c   1.000
_cell.angle_alpha   90.00
_cell.angle_beta   90.00
_cell.angle_gamma   90.00
#
_symmetry.space_group_name_H-M   'P 1'
#
loop_
_entity.id
_entity.type
_entity.pdbx_description
1 polymer ?
#
loop_
_entity_poly.entity_id
_entity_poly.type
_entity_poly.pdbx_seq_one_letter_code
_entity_poly.pdbx_strand_id
1 'polypeptide(L)'
;MKVKKLIAAAVPVAILLSGCVTVKDSANKEEKTEETSKSKAAETKEKSTNSKEESKDVQKVRVLDEDYAQYLLDIEQDMLRRFDYYDASVRDLRNGSKSKAEVLDSIKDIYKVFDKIEKIYAPQKHKEEQKEIERATGKLRETFGEIEKLFNDKGFSLETDKEILNKANAKLEEAKRIWKPTFDKLRSEIKGDTATEKSTSTTSSSTQANPNTDSQAQTDKSQAKTGVFVGTVGTSEELGINYGNMEKNIKDGTEIIGNWGIDYGSGIKTTLVLKGDKTFESYANGSYPNKDNYLTGTYAVDVPSFQLSLKVTKAVKDGQEVKLTNDSMMYKLQNYDGNTLQIYHMDDNVRIRYAKQ
;
A
#
# COMPACT_ATOMS: atom_id res chain seq x y z
N MET A 1 -41.06 0.95 27.44
CA MET A 1 -39.68 1.46 27.60
C MET A 1 -38.89 1.15 26.35
N LYS A 2 -38.30 2.15 25.71
CA LYS A 2 -37.51 2.03 24.46
C LYS A 2 -36.04 1.83 24.85
N VAL A 3 -35.49 0.64 24.59
CA VAL A 3 -34.05 0.41 24.69
C VAL A 3 -33.42 0.76 23.35
N LYS A 4 -32.45 1.67 23.40
CA LYS A 4 -31.77 2.29 22.26
C LYS A 4 -31.01 1.23 21.45
N LYS A 5 -31.23 1.22 20.13
CA LYS A 5 -30.40 0.51 19.15
C LYS A 5 -29.00 1.12 19.16
N LEU A 6 -28.02 0.35 19.64
CA LEU A 6 -26.60 0.58 19.35
C LEU A 6 -26.33 0.03 17.95
N ILE A 7 -26.02 0.92 17.03
CA ILE A 7 -25.50 0.61 15.71
C ILE A 7 -24.08 0.08 15.93
N ALA A 8 -23.95 -1.24 16.03
CA ALA A 8 -22.65 -1.90 15.92
C ALA A 8 -22.26 -1.82 14.44
N ALA A 9 -21.35 -0.90 14.12
CA ALA A 9 -20.71 -0.86 12.82
C ALA A 9 -19.99 -2.22 12.63
N ALA A 10 -20.53 -3.05 11.75
CA ALA A 10 -19.92 -4.30 11.35
C ALA A 10 -18.62 -3.97 10.59
N VAL A 11 -17.49 -4.00 11.29
CA VAL A 11 -16.18 -4.04 10.67
C VAL A 11 -16.10 -5.38 9.91
N PRO A 12 -15.91 -5.38 8.58
CA PRO A 12 -15.82 -6.61 7.81
C PRO A 12 -14.70 -7.48 8.37
N VAL A 13 -15.05 -8.72 8.72
CA VAL A 13 -14.14 -9.78 9.19
C VAL A 13 -12.99 -10.04 8.20
N ALA A 14 -13.08 -9.52 6.96
CA ALA A 14 -12.03 -9.53 5.95
C ALA A 14 -10.77 -8.69 6.30
N ILE A 15 -10.84 -7.76 7.26
CA ILE A 15 -9.70 -6.87 7.60
C ILE A 15 -8.76 -7.52 8.63
N LEU A 16 -9.20 -8.58 9.31
CA LEU A 16 -8.54 -9.10 10.52
C LEU A 16 -7.65 -10.32 10.28
N LEU A 17 -7.60 -10.81 9.05
CA LEU A 17 -6.53 -11.67 8.54
C LEU A 17 -5.51 -10.71 7.91
N SER A 18 -4.51 -10.29 8.68
CA SER A 18 -3.52 -9.26 8.30
C SER A 18 -3.05 -9.38 6.85
N GLY A 19 -3.50 -8.44 6.01
CA GLY A 19 -3.23 -8.33 4.57
C GLY A 19 -4.29 -9.01 3.71
N CYS A 20 -5.00 -8.22 2.90
CA CYS A 20 -6.16 -8.61 2.10
C CYS A 20 -5.95 -9.87 1.23
N VAL A 21 -6.31 -11.05 1.76
CA VAL A 21 -6.62 -12.23 0.96
C VAL A 21 -8.07 -12.12 0.50
N THR A 22 -8.30 -11.90 -0.79
CA THR A 22 -9.65 -11.89 -1.36
C THR A 22 -10.07 -13.32 -1.70
N VAL A 23 -11.02 -13.87 -0.95
CA VAL A 23 -11.57 -15.20 -1.22
C VAL A 23 -12.57 -15.10 -2.38
N LYS A 24 -12.55 -16.06 -3.32
CA LYS A 24 -13.60 -16.18 -4.33
C LYS A 24 -14.90 -16.63 -3.67
N ASP A 25 -15.89 -15.75 -3.62
CA ASP A 25 -17.26 -16.17 -3.32
C ASP A 25 -17.75 -17.08 -4.44
N SER A 26 -18.15 -18.29 -4.05
CA SER A 26 -18.77 -19.26 -4.94
C SER A 26 -20.28 -19.08 -4.84
N ALA A 27 -20.87 -18.26 -5.70
CA ALA A 27 -22.33 -18.21 -5.84
C ALA A 27 -22.74 -18.10 -7.32
N ASN A 28 -23.28 -19.21 -7.80
CA ASN A 28 -23.90 -19.42 -9.09
C ASN A 28 -25.39 -19.03 -8.97
N LYS A 29 -25.89 -18.05 -9.74
CA LYS A 29 -27.25 -18.05 -10.33
C LYS A 29 -27.61 -16.80 -11.16
N GLU A 30 -27.81 -17.07 -12.45
CA GLU A 30 -28.91 -16.66 -13.37
C GLU A 30 -29.42 -15.22 -13.47
N GLU A 31 -29.52 -14.80 -14.73
CA GLU A 31 -30.08 -13.59 -15.32
C GLU A 31 -31.56 -13.33 -14.98
N LYS A 32 -31.94 -12.04 -14.98
CA LYS A 32 -33.09 -11.61 -15.79
C LYS A 32 -33.05 -10.11 -16.15
N THR A 33 -33.08 -9.90 -17.45
CA THR A 33 -33.33 -8.71 -18.27
C THR A 33 -34.72 -8.11 -18.01
N GLU A 34 -34.86 -6.77 -18.06
CA GLU A 34 -35.60 -6.03 -19.12
C GLU A 34 -36.02 -4.60 -18.73
N GLU A 35 -35.81 -3.74 -19.73
CA GLU A 35 -36.67 -2.66 -20.23
C GLU A 35 -36.69 -1.21 -19.67
N THR A 36 -36.22 -0.38 -20.59
CA THR A 36 -36.36 1.05 -20.85
C THR A 36 -37.81 1.48 -21.11
N SER A 37 -38.19 2.74 -20.79
CA SER A 37 -38.93 3.63 -21.72
C SER A 37 -39.30 5.03 -21.17
N LYS A 38 -38.69 6.06 -21.79
CA LYS A 38 -39.29 7.23 -22.49
C LYS A 38 -40.04 8.39 -21.77
N SER A 39 -39.35 9.54 -21.78
CA SER A 39 -39.61 10.80 -22.54
C SER A 39 -40.67 11.86 -22.13
N LYS A 40 -40.21 13.13 -21.95
CA LYS A 40 -40.52 14.38 -22.70
C LYS A 40 -39.96 15.61 -21.92
N ALA A 41 -38.96 16.36 -22.38
CA ALA A 41 -38.86 17.36 -23.47
C ALA A 41 -39.45 18.75 -23.14
N ALA A 42 -38.57 19.75 -22.98
CA ALA A 42 -38.79 21.15 -23.42
C ALA A 42 -37.43 21.87 -23.54
N GLU A 43 -37.11 22.31 -24.76
CA GLU A 43 -35.93 23.07 -25.14
C GLU A 43 -36.05 24.55 -24.74
N THR A 44 -34.95 25.18 -24.33
CA THR A 44 -34.61 26.52 -24.81
C THR A 44 -33.08 26.66 -24.87
N LYS A 45 -32.56 26.91 -26.07
CA LYS A 45 -31.16 27.23 -26.37
C LYS A 45 -30.81 28.58 -25.76
N GLU A 46 -29.69 28.66 -25.04
CA GLU A 46 -28.66 29.66 -25.38
C GLU A 46 -27.27 29.20 -24.95
N LYS A 47 -26.32 29.54 -25.81
CA LYS A 47 -24.98 28.99 -25.97
C LYS A 47 -24.02 29.61 -24.96
N SER A 48 -23.35 28.80 -24.16
CA SER A 48 -22.05 29.15 -23.56
C SER A 48 -21.25 27.89 -23.25
N THR A 49 -20.19 27.73 -24.02
CA THR A 49 -19.10 26.77 -23.86
C THR A 49 -18.45 26.92 -22.48
N ASN A 50 -18.61 25.92 -21.62
CA ASN A 50 -17.56 25.52 -20.70
C ASN A 50 -17.79 24.07 -20.28
N SER A 51 -16.95 23.17 -20.79
CA SER A 51 -16.93 21.76 -20.40
C SER A 51 -16.51 21.68 -18.94
N LYS A 52 -17.50 21.53 -18.05
CA LYS A 52 -17.30 21.19 -16.65
C LYS A 52 -16.95 19.70 -16.61
N GLU A 53 -15.66 19.43 -16.61
CA GLU A 53 -15.10 18.13 -16.28
C GLU A 53 -15.52 17.81 -14.83
N GLU A 54 -16.44 16.86 -14.67
CA GLU A 54 -16.83 16.34 -13.36
C GLU A 54 -15.63 15.61 -12.76
N SER A 55 -14.81 16.35 -12.01
CA SER A 55 -13.80 15.78 -11.14
C SER A 55 -14.50 14.89 -10.11
N LYS A 56 -14.39 13.57 -10.27
CA LYS A 56 -14.59 12.66 -9.15
C LYS A 56 -13.66 13.12 -8.04
N ASP A 57 -14.19 13.48 -6.88
CA ASP A 57 -13.41 13.80 -5.68
C ASP A 57 -12.56 12.58 -5.30
N VAL A 58 -11.36 12.49 -5.87
CA VAL A 58 -10.36 11.52 -5.46
C VAL A 58 -9.83 12.01 -4.12
N GLN A 59 -10.13 11.26 -3.06
CA GLN A 59 -9.66 11.55 -1.71
C GLN A 59 -8.12 11.53 -1.70
N LYS A 60 -7.50 12.71 -1.78
CA LYS A 60 -6.04 12.83 -1.80
C LYS A 60 -5.47 12.56 -0.41
N VAL A 61 -4.37 11.80 -0.36
CA VAL A 61 -3.59 11.48 0.82
C VAL A 61 -2.59 12.60 1.07
N ARG A 62 -2.80 13.40 2.12
CA ARG A 62 -1.84 14.43 2.54
C ARG A 62 -0.53 13.78 2.99
N VAL A 63 0.60 14.37 2.63
CA VAL A 63 1.92 13.97 3.15
C VAL A 63 2.56 15.21 3.76
N LEU A 64 3.21 15.06 4.91
CA LEU A 64 3.88 16.16 5.61
C LEU A 64 5.28 16.41 5.03
N ASP A 65 5.84 17.58 5.31
CA ASP A 65 7.09 18.05 4.68
C ASP A 65 8.27 17.14 5.00
N GLU A 66 8.36 16.75 6.27
CA GLU A 66 9.48 16.01 6.85
C GLU A 66 9.56 14.56 6.33
N ASP A 67 8.40 13.99 5.97
CA ASP A 67 8.31 12.60 5.51
C ASP A 67 8.14 12.46 4.01
N TYR A 68 7.91 13.57 3.30
CA TYR A 68 7.60 13.55 1.88
C TYR A 68 8.68 12.83 1.06
N ALA A 69 9.95 13.19 1.28
CA ALA A 69 11.06 12.58 0.56
C ALA A 69 11.11 11.07 0.79
N GLN A 70 11.09 10.62 2.05
CA GLN A 70 11.15 9.19 2.38
C GLN A 70 9.93 8.43 1.87
N TYR A 71 8.73 9.01 1.97
CA TYR A 71 7.49 8.42 1.48
C TYR A 71 7.53 8.18 -0.03
N LEU A 72 8.02 9.16 -0.80
CA LEU A 72 8.20 9.00 -2.24
C LEU A 72 9.29 7.96 -2.57
N LEU A 73 10.42 7.94 -1.84
CA LEU A 73 11.45 6.92 -2.04
C LEU A 73 10.93 5.49 -1.76
N ASP A 74 10.08 5.33 -0.75
CA ASP A 74 9.43 4.04 -0.48
C ASP A 74 8.51 3.64 -1.63
N ILE A 75 7.77 4.59 -2.22
CA ILE A 75 6.95 4.35 -3.41
C ILE A 75 7.80 3.99 -4.63
N GLU A 76 8.93 4.66 -4.86
CA GLU A 76 9.87 4.30 -5.94
C GLU A 76 10.38 2.88 -5.78
N GLN A 77 10.69 2.47 -4.55
CA GLN A 77 11.13 1.12 -4.27
C GLN A 77 10.04 0.07 -4.54
N ASP A 78 8.78 0.35 -4.18
CA ASP A 78 7.65 -0.51 -4.53
C ASP A 78 7.44 -0.57 -6.05
N MET A 79 7.62 0.55 -6.76
CA MET A 79 7.54 0.60 -8.22
C MET A 79 8.59 -0.28 -8.89
N LEU A 80 9.86 -0.15 -8.49
CA LEU A 80 10.97 -0.94 -9.05
C LEU A 80 10.73 -2.44 -8.86
N ARG A 81 10.25 -2.85 -7.68
CA ARG A 81 9.89 -4.25 -7.40
C ARG A 81 8.79 -4.77 -8.34
N ARG A 82 7.79 -3.94 -8.66
CA ARG A 82 6.72 -4.32 -9.61
C ARG A 82 7.21 -4.39 -11.04
N PHE A 83 8.17 -3.55 -11.42
CA PHE A 83 8.87 -3.69 -12.71
C PHE A 83 9.64 -5.01 -12.79
N ASP A 84 10.37 -5.38 -11.74
CA ASP A 84 11.07 -6.68 -11.70
C ASP A 84 10.09 -7.86 -11.84
N TYR A 85 8.91 -7.78 -11.19
CA TYR A 85 7.86 -8.80 -11.31
C TYR A 85 7.25 -8.86 -12.72
N TYR A 86 7.02 -7.71 -13.35
CA TYR A 86 6.57 -7.63 -14.74
C TYR A 86 7.62 -8.24 -15.69
N ASP A 87 8.90 -7.86 -15.56
CA ASP A 87 9.99 -8.38 -16.38
C ASP A 87 10.14 -9.91 -16.24
N ALA A 88 10.04 -10.41 -15.00
CA ALA A 88 10.00 -11.84 -14.74
C ALA A 88 8.79 -12.51 -15.41
N SER A 89 7.61 -11.89 -15.35
CA SER A 89 6.39 -12.44 -15.95
C SER A 89 6.46 -12.50 -17.47
N VAL A 90 7.05 -11.50 -18.12
CA VAL A 90 7.31 -11.51 -19.58
C VAL A 90 8.30 -12.61 -19.97
N ARG A 91 9.38 -12.78 -19.19
CA ARG A 91 10.36 -13.85 -19.41
C ARG A 91 9.72 -15.23 -19.27
N ASP A 92 8.89 -15.42 -18.24
CA ASP A 92 8.23 -16.69 -17.96
C ASP A 92 7.15 -17.02 -18.99
N LEU A 93 6.46 -16.01 -19.53
CA LEU A 93 5.57 -16.16 -20.69
C LEU A 93 6.33 -16.68 -21.91
N ARG A 94 7.50 -16.11 -22.23
CA ARG A 94 8.35 -16.57 -23.34
C ARG A 94 8.79 -18.03 -23.15
N ASN A 95 8.99 -18.45 -21.91
CA ASN A 95 9.35 -19.81 -21.55
C ASN A 95 8.13 -20.75 -21.43
N GLY A 96 6.92 -20.27 -21.70
CA GLY A 96 5.67 -21.04 -21.59
C GLY A 96 5.20 -21.34 -20.18
N SER A 97 5.84 -20.77 -19.15
CA SER A 97 5.54 -21.00 -17.73
C SER A 97 4.47 -20.06 -17.17
N LYS A 98 4.14 -18.98 -17.88
CA LYS A 98 3.03 -18.06 -17.57
C LYS A 98 2.19 -17.76 -18.81
N SER A 99 0.96 -17.33 -18.57
CA SER A 99 0.00 -16.89 -19.59
C SER A 99 0.07 -15.39 -19.87
N LYS A 100 -0.49 -14.96 -21.02
CA LYS A 100 -0.63 -13.52 -21.35
C LYS A 100 -1.46 -12.78 -20.28
N ALA A 101 -2.47 -13.43 -19.70
CA ALA A 101 -3.30 -12.86 -18.66
C ALA A 101 -2.50 -12.50 -17.41
N GLU A 102 -1.56 -13.36 -17.00
CA GLU A 102 -0.68 -13.09 -15.85
C GLU A 102 0.29 -11.93 -16.12
N VAL A 103 0.74 -11.74 -17.36
CA VAL A 103 1.51 -10.55 -17.73
C VAL A 103 0.64 -9.29 -17.63
N LEU A 104 -0.59 -9.33 -18.14
CA LEU A 104 -1.53 -8.20 -18.02
C LEU A 104 -1.86 -7.88 -16.55
N ASP A 105 -1.98 -8.89 -15.69
CA ASP A 105 -2.19 -8.67 -14.25
C ASP A 105 -0.98 -7.99 -13.59
N SER A 106 0.25 -8.33 -13.99
CA SER A 106 1.45 -7.61 -13.53
C SER A 106 1.47 -6.12 -13.95
N ILE A 107 0.90 -5.79 -15.12
CA ILE A 107 0.75 -4.39 -15.56
C ILE A 107 -0.30 -3.65 -14.72
N LYS A 108 -1.43 -4.29 -14.42
CA LYS A 108 -2.44 -3.71 -13.50
C LYS A 108 -1.85 -3.43 -12.12
N ASP A 109 -0.95 -4.29 -11.64
CA ASP A 109 -0.26 -4.05 -10.37
C ASP A 109 0.65 -2.83 -10.41
N ILE A 110 1.29 -2.55 -11.54
CA ILE A 110 2.05 -1.31 -11.75
C ILE A 110 1.13 -0.09 -11.70
N TYR A 111 -0.05 -0.14 -12.33
CA TYR A 111 -1.02 0.96 -12.28
C TYR A 111 -1.49 1.31 -10.87
N LYS A 112 -1.54 0.35 -9.94
CA LYS A 112 -1.83 0.65 -8.53
C LYS A 112 -0.81 1.62 -7.92
N VAL A 113 0.45 1.57 -8.32
CA VAL A 113 1.48 2.52 -7.84
C VAL A 113 1.28 3.89 -8.46
N PHE A 114 0.95 3.96 -9.75
CA PHE A 114 0.66 5.22 -10.42
C PHE A 114 -0.55 5.93 -9.79
N ASP A 115 -1.62 5.17 -9.50
CA ASP A 115 -2.79 5.68 -8.80
C ASP A 115 -2.47 6.19 -7.39
N LYS A 116 -1.50 5.58 -6.69
CA LYS A 116 -1.04 6.07 -5.38
C LYS A 116 -0.34 7.42 -5.50
N ILE A 117 0.57 7.55 -6.47
CA ILE A 117 1.29 8.80 -6.71
C ILE A 117 0.32 9.95 -7.00
N GLU A 118 -0.67 9.71 -7.87
CA GLU A 118 -1.68 10.71 -8.25
C GLU A 118 -2.61 11.10 -7.09
N LYS A 119 -2.71 10.25 -6.07
CA LYS A 119 -3.46 10.53 -4.84
C LYS A 119 -2.66 11.33 -3.82
N ILE A 120 -1.37 11.60 -4.02
CA ILE A 120 -0.58 12.36 -3.06
C ILE A 120 -0.97 13.84 -3.09
N TYR A 121 -1.28 14.39 -1.93
CA TYR A 121 -1.34 15.83 -1.71
C TYR A 121 -0.03 16.27 -1.08
N ALA A 122 0.87 16.75 -1.94
CA ALA A 122 2.20 17.16 -1.54
C ALA A 122 2.19 18.44 -0.69
N PRO A 123 3.13 18.57 0.27
CA PRO A 123 3.34 19.79 1.03
C PRO A 123 3.87 20.90 0.11
N GLN A 124 3.69 22.16 0.52
CA GLN A 124 3.94 23.32 -0.34
C GLN A 124 5.38 23.39 -0.86
N LYS A 125 6.36 22.99 -0.06
CA LYS A 125 7.78 22.94 -0.42
C LYS A 125 8.08 21.95 -1.54
N HIS A 126 7.31 20.85 -1.62
CA HIS A 126 7.53 19.74 -2.56
C HIS A 126 6.54 19.72 -3.72
N LYS A 127 5.79 20.81 -3.93
CA LYS A 127 4.71 20.87 -4.92
C LYS A 127 5.22 20.75 -6.36
N GLU A 128 6.40 21.28 -6.67
CA GLU A 128 6.96 21.20 -8.02
C GLU A 128 7.57 19.82 -8.28
N GLU A 129 8.21 19.21 -7.28
CA GLU A 129 8.68 17.83 -7.32
C GLU A 129 7.51 16.87 -7.55
N GLN A 130 6.40 17.03 -6.83
CA GLN A 130 5.20 16.22 -7.02
C GLN A 130 4.65 16.33 -8.45
N LYS A 131 4.61 17.54 -9.04
CA LYS A 131 4.17 17.71 -10.43
C LYS A 131 5.08 16.99 -11.42
N GLU A 132 6.39 17.04 -11.22
CA GLU A 132 7.35 16.33 -12.07
C GLU A 132 7.20 14.81 -11.93
N ILE A 133 6.98 14.31 -10.72
CA ILE A 133 6.72 12.90 -10.45
C ILE A 133 5.40 12.45 -11.10
N GLU A 134 4.32 13.24 -10.99
CA GLU A 134 3.04 12.99 -11.66
C GLU A 134 3.20 13.01 -13.19
N ARG A 135 4.00 13.94 -13.74
CA ARG A 135 4.30 13.99 -15.18
C ARG A 135 5.05 12.74 -15.64
N ALA A 136 6.07 12.32 -14.91
CA ALA A 136 6.81 11.09 -15.21
C ALA A 136 5.89 9.85 -15.10
N THR A 137 5.02 9.83 -14.10
CA THR A 137 4.02 8.76 -13.88
C THR A 137 3.03 8.69 -15.04
N GLY A 138 2.55 9.83 -15.54
CA GLY A 138 1.69 9.88 -16.74
C GLY A 138 2.39 9.27 -17.96
N LYS A 139 3.68 9.58 -18.16
CA LYS A 139 4.48 8.99 -19.25
C LYS A 139 4.68 7.48 -19.08
N LEU A 140 4.93 7.00 -17.86
CA LEU A 140 4.98 5.56 -17.59
C LEU A 140 3.63 4.89 -17.84
N ARG A 141 2.53 5.52 -17.45
CA ARG A 141 1.17 5.00 -17.72
C ARG A 141 0.93 4.84 -19.21
N GLU A 142 1.32 5.84 -20.01
CA GLU A 142 1.26 5.74 -21.48
C GLU A 142 2.17 4.63 -22.04
N THR A 143 3.39 4.46 -21.52
CA THR A 143 4.30 3.36 -21.90
C THR A 143 3.63 2.00 -21.71
N PHE A 144 3.12 1.73 -20.51
CA PHE A 144 2.44 0.48 -20.22
C PHE A 144 1.13 0.33 -20.98
N GLY A 145 0.43 1.44 -21.28
CA GLY A 145 -0.76 1.41 -22.13
C GLY A 145 -0.47 0.98 -23.57
N GLU A 146 0.71 1.30 -24.14
CA GLU A 146 1.13 0.74 -25.42
C GLU A 146 1.47 -0.75 -25.30
N ILE A 147 2.17 -1.14 -24.23
CA ILE A 147 2.52 -2.55 -23.95
C ILE A 147 1.26 -3.42 -23.76
N GLU A 148 0.22 -2.92 -23.10
CA GLU A 148 -1.05 -3.64 -22.95
C GLU A 148 -1.70 -3.95 -24.30
N LYS A 149 -1.60 -3.03 -25.29
CA LYS A 149 -2.13 -3.27 -26.64
C LYS A 149 -1.43 -4.48 -27.28
N LEU A 150 -0.11 -4.61 -27.11
CA LEU A 150 0.67 -5.74 -27.60
C LEU A 150 0.17 -7.08 -27.03
N PHE A 151 -0.13 -7.13 -25.73
CA PHE A 151 -0.59 -8.36 -25.10
C PHE A 151 -2.06 -8.69 -25.35
N ASN A 152 -2.89 -7.67 -25.59
CA ASN A 152 -4.30 -7.82 -25.92
C ASN A 152 -4.56 -8.15 -27.41
N ASP A 153 -3.56 -7.97 -28.28
CA ASP A 153 -3.70 -8.35 -29.69
C ASP A 153 -3.77 -9.87 -29.88
N LYS A 154 -4.69 -10.29 -30.76
CA LYS A 154 -4.98 -11.70 -31.07
C LYS A 154 -3.97 -12.32 -32.03
N GLY A 155 -3.16 -11.50 -32.71
CA GLY A 155 -2.06 -11.96 -33.56
C GLY A 155 -0.81 -11.11 -33.36
N PHE A 156 0.36 -11.75 -33.20
CA PHE A 156 1.63 -11.04 -33.26
C PHE A 156 1.92 -10.66 -34.72
N SER A 157 2.27 -9.40 -34.96
CA SER A 157 2.66 -8.87 -36.26
C SER A 157 3.94 -8.07 -36.10
N LEU A 158 5.04 -8.56 -36.69
CA LEU A 158 6.38 -8.03 -36.48
C LEU A 158 6.47 -6.50 -36.67
N GLU A 159 5.88 -5.97 -37.74
CA GLU A 159 5.87 -4.54 -38.05
C GLU A 159 5.03 -3.72 -37.04
N THR A 160 3.83 -4.20 -36.71
CA THR A 160 2.91 -3.53 -35.78
C THR A 160 3.46 -3.54 -34.36
N ASP A 161 3.99 -4.69 -33.92
CA ASP A 161 4.57 -4.90 -32.60
C ASP A 161 5.81 -4.02 -32.41
N LYS A 162 6.64 -3.90 -33.45
CA LYS A 162 7.82 -3.01 -33.44
C LYS A 162 7.42 -1.54 -33.32
N GLU A 163 6.36 -1.11 -34.00
CA GLU A 163 5.86 0.26 -33.87
C GLU A 163 5.34 0.54 -32.45
N ILE A 164 4.57 -0.39 -31.88
CA ILE A 164 4.07 -0.31 -30.50
C ILE A 164 5.25 -0.21 -29.52
N LEU A 165 6.25 -1.09 -29.65
CA LEU A 165 7.43 -1.09 -28.78
C LEU A 165 8.26 0.20 -28.93
N ASN A 166 8.40 0.74 -30.14
CA ASN A 166 9.07 2.02 -30.34
C ASN A 166 8.33 3.17 -29.64
N LYS A 167 6.99 3.21 -29.73
CA LYS A 167 6.16 4.19 -29.02
C LYS A 167 6.27 4.04 -27.51
N ALA A 168 6.29 2.82 -26.99
CA ALA A 168 6.49 2.55 -25.57
C ALA A 168 7.88 3.02 -25.10
N ASN A 169 8.93 2.68 -25.84
CA ASN A 169 10.31 3.05 -25.51
C ASN A 169 10.53 4.56 -25.52
N ALA A 170 9.98 5.29 -26.51
CA ALA A 170 10.10 6.75 -26.55
C ALA A 170 9.53 7.41 -25.28
N LYS A 171 8.34 6.96 -24.86
CA LYS A 171 7.68 7.47 -23.65
C LYS A 171 8.40 7.06 -22.36
N LEU A 172 8.97 5.85 -22.33
CA LEU A 172 9.79 5.39 -21.22
C LEU A 172 11.04 6.26 -21.04
N GLU A 173 11.72 6.62 -22.13
CA GLU A 173 12.89 7.51 -22.06
C GLU A 173 12.51 8.93 -21.60
N GLU A 174 11.37 9.46 -22.05
CA GLU A 174 10.84 10.72 -21.52
C GLU A 174 10.58 10.65 -20.01
N ALA A 175 9.94 9.57 -19.54
CA ALA A 175 9.68 9.35 -18.12
C ALA A 175 10.98 9.29 -17.31
N LYS A 176 11.97 8.51 -17.76
CA LYS A 176 13.28 8.37 -17.09
C LYS A 176 14.00 9.70 -16.94
N ARG A 177 13.95 10.57 -17.97
CA ARG A 177 14.60 11.89 -17.96
C ARG A 177 14.05 12.80 -16.86
N ILE A 178 12.80 12.60 -16.45
CA ILE A 178 12.13 13.37 -15.39
C ILE A 178 12.29 12.67 -14.04
N TRP A 179 12.04 11.36 -14.01
CA TRP A 179 12.03 10.55 -12.80
C TRP A 179 13.37 10.58 -12.08
N LYS A 180 14.46 10.26 -12.81
CA LYS A 180 15.79 10.12 -12.24
C LYS A 180 16.28 11.38 -11.50
N PRO A 181 16.33 12.58 -12.11
CA PRO A 181 16.82 13.76 -11.41
C PRO A 181 15.94 14.14 -10.21
N THR A 182 14.63 13.93 -10.31
CA THR A 182 13.69 14.24 -9.21
C THR A 182 13.93 13.33 -8.01
N PHE A 183 14.07 12.02 -8.23
CA PHE A 183 14.35 11.06 -7.16
C PHE A 183 15.79 11.14 -6.61
N ASP A 184 16.77 11.47 -7.45
CA ASP A 184 18.14 11.76 -7.00
C ASP A 184 18.15 12.97 -6.04
N LYS A 185 17.33 13.99 -6.32
CA LYS A 185 17.14 15.13 -5.39
C LYS A 185 16.53 14.69 -4.06
N LEU A 186 15.42 13.94 -4.06
CA LEU A 186 14.80 13.45 -2.83
C LEU A 186 15.77 12.59 -1.99
N ARG A 187 16.58 11.74 -2.63
CA ARG A 187 17.63 10.96 -1.95
C ARG A 187 18.70 11.84 -1.30
N SER A 188 19.03 12.98 -1.91
CA SER A 188 20.01 13.92 -1.37
C SER A 188 19.51 14.66 -0.13
N GLU A 189 18.21 14.96 -0.07
CA GLU A 189 17.57 15.62 1.08
C GLU A 189 17.67 14.75 2.34
N ILE A 190 17.36 13.44 2.21
CA ILE A 190 17.45 12.50 3.34
C ILE A 190 18.89 12.28 3.79
N LYS A 191 19.86 12.27 2.87
CA LYS A 191 21.28 12.11 3.21
C LYS A 191 21.88 13.37 3.84
N GLY A 192 21.40 14.55 3.46
CA GLY A 192 21.85 15.84 4.01
C GLY A 192 21.47 16.05 5.47
N ASP A 193 20.30 15.54 5.89
CA ASP A 193 19.82 15.68 7.27
C ASP A 193 20.57 14.80 8.28
N THR A 194 21.27 13.75 7.83
CA THR A 194 22.14 12.93 8.70
C THR A 194 23.45 13.62 9.14
N ALA A 195 23.79 14.80 8.60
CA ALA A 195 25.08 15.45 8.85
C ALA A 195 25.05 16.65 9.83
N THR A 196 23.92 16.94 10.48
CA THR A 196 23.87 18.05 11.46
C THR A 196 23.78 17.53 12.89
N GLU A 197 24.95 17.40 13.52
CA GLU A 197 25.07 17.15 14.95
C GLU A 197 24.38 18.24 15.78
N LYS A 198 23.45 17.80 16.63
CA LYS A 198 23.44 18.02 18.08
C LYS A 198 24.04 19.35 18.57
N SER A 199 23.19 20.33 18.88
CA SER A 199 23.48 21.27 19.96
C SER A 199 22.22 21.67 20.74
N THR A 200 22.35 21.42 22.04
CA THR A 200 21.51 21.65 23.23
C THR A 200 20.65 22.92 23.27
N SER A 201 19.46 22.81 23.89
CA SER A 201 19.24 23.44 25.21
C SER A 201 17.95 22.97 25.90
N THR A 202 18.12 22.55 27.15
CA THR A 202 17.09 22.35 28.16
C THR A 202 16.49 23.71 28.52
N THR A 203 15.16 23.86 28.47
CA THR A 203 14.46 24.83 29.33
C THR A 203 13.05 24.33 29.62
N SER A 204 12.82 24.00 30.89
CA SER A 204 11.51 23.72 31.46
C SER A 204 10.67 24.99 31.45
N SER A 205 9.41 24.92 31.01
CA SER A 205 8.39 25.92 31.32
C SER A 205 7.01 25.26 31.28
N SER A 206 6.45 25.07 32.47
CA SER A 206 5.06 24.71 32.71
C SER A 206 4.13 25.85 32.30
N THR A 207 3.10 25.59 31.52
CA THR A 207 1.87 26.40 31.56
C THR A 207 0.67 25.54 31.20
N GLN A 208 -0.26 25.42 32.16
CA GLN A 208 -1.58 24.87 31.97
C GLN A 208 -2.43 25.79 31.08
N ALA A 209 -3.22 25.21 30.18
CA ALA A 209 -4.45 25.83 29.69
C ALA A 209 -5.51 24.74 29.48
N ASN A 210 -6.71 25.01 30.01
CA ASN A 210 -7.88 24.14 30.10
C ASN A 210 -8.63 24.03 28.75
N PRO A 211 -9.53 23.05 28.58
CA PRO A 211 -10.03 22.57 27.27
C PRO A 211 -11.38 23.18 26.85
N ASN A 212 -11.55 23.33 25.54
CA ASN A 212 -12.77 23.24 24.71
C ASN A 212 -12.32 23.69 23.30
N THR A 213 -12.55 22.99 22.18
CA THR A 213 -13.79 22.38 21.70
C THR A 213 -13.44 21.49 20.48
N ASP A 214 -14.08 20.32 20.36
CA ASP A 214 -14.36 19.57 19.12
C ASP A 214 -13.27 19.36 18.04
N SER A 215 -12.24 18.56 18.34
CA SER A 215 -11.41 17.91 17.30
C SER A 215 -10.97 16.48 17.66
N GLN A 216 -11.61 15.87 18.66
CA GLN A 216 -11.09 14.70 19.37
C GLN A 216 -11.29 13.33 18.68
N ALA A 217 -11.66 13.28 17.39
CA ALA A 217 -11.94 12.02 16.72
C ALA A 217 -10.81 11.49 15.80
N GLN A 218 -9.75 12.27 15.55
CA GLN A 218 -8.69 11.86 14.61
C GLN A 218 -7.30 11.71 15.25
N THR A 219 -7.06 12.31 16.42
CA THR A 219 -5.77 12.30 17.12
C THR A 219 -5.55 11.12 18.07
N ASP A 220 -6.60 10.44 18.55
CA ASP A 220 -6.45 9.41 19.59
C ASP A 220 -5.89 8.06 19.09
N LYS A 221 -5.80 7.82 17.78
CA LYS A 221 -5.25 6.55 17.23
C LYS A 221 -3.72 6.52 17.14
N SER A 222 -3.02 7.65 17.08
CA SER A 222 -1.55 7.69 16.92
C SER A 222 -0.78 7.22 18.16
N GLN A 223 -1.40 7.29 19.35
CA GLN A 223 -0.78 6.93 20.63
C GLN A 223 -1.00 5.49 21.10
N ALA A 224 -1.77 4.67 20.37
CA ALA A 224 -1.99 3.29 20.75
C ALA A 224 -0.69 2.46 20.63
N LYS A 225 -0.28 1.79 21.72
CA LYS A 225 0.98 1.01 21.77
C LYS A 225 1.00 -0.18 20.81
N THR A 226 -0.16 -0.71 20.45
CA THR A 226 -0.34 -1.75 19.42
C THR A 226 -1.65 -1.51 18.67
N GLY A 227 -1.83 -2.12 17.50
CA GLY A 227 -3.08 -2.01 16.75
C GLY A 227 -2.93 -2.16 15.24
N VAL A 228 -4.08 -2.20 14.55
CA VAL A 228 -4.19 -2.10 13.09
C VAL A 228 -4.75 -0.72 12.75
N PHE A 229 -4.02 0.05 11.96
CA PHE A 229 -4.33 1.43 11.58
C PHE A 229 -4.49 1.51 10.07
N VAL A 230 -5.71 1.77 9.62
CA VAL A 230 -6.06 1.85 8.19
C VAL A 230 -6.18 3.31 7.79
N GLY A 231 -5.51 3.72 6.71
CA GLY A 231 -5.65 5.06 6.13
C GLY A 231 -5.06 6.18 6.99
N THR A 232 -4.30 5.85 8.04
CA THR A 232 -3.67 6.84 8.93
C THR A 232 -2.52 7.55 8.26
N VAL A 233 -2.62 8.87 8.27
CA VAL A 233 -1.64 9.85 7.78
C VAL A 233 -1.16 10.66 8.97
N GLY A 234 0.14 10.93 9.04
CA GLY A 234 0.79 11.70 10.11
C GLY A 234 2.31 11.73 9.90
N THR A 235 3.03 12.41 10.78
CA THR A 235 4.50 12.42 10.75
C THR A 235 5.07 11.03 11.06
N SER A 236 6.33 10.76 10.74
CA SER A 236 7.02 9.55 11.23
C SER A 236 6.87 9.40 12.75
N GLU A 237 6.99 10.50 13.51
CA GLU A 237 6.81 10.51 14.96
C GLU A 237 5.36 10.15 15.36
N GLU A 238 4.36 10.79 14.77
CA GLU A 238 2.94 10.49 15.01
C GLU A 238 2.59 9.05 14.65
N LEU A 239 3.21 8.53 13.59
CA LEU A 239 3.00 7.17 13.10
C LEU A 239 3.89 6.13 13.80
N GLY A 240 4.75 6.57 14.73
CA GLY A 240 5.73 5.73 15.45
C GLY A 240 6.72 5.01 14.54
N ILE A 241 6.95 5.55 13.34
CA ILE A 241 7.99 5.11 12.40
C ILE A 241 9.34 5.54 12.97
N ASN A 242 10.29 4.61 13.02
CA ASN A 242 11.63 4.87 13.53
C ASN A 242 12.65 4.03 12.77
N TYR A 243 13.19 4.59 11.68
CA TYR A 243 14.22 3.92 10.88
C TYR A 243 15.58 3.85 11.60
N GLY A 244 15.86 4.76 12.55
CA GLY A 244 17.05 4.64 13.40
C GLY A 244 17.04 3.37 14.25
N ASN A 245 15.87 2.99 14.79
CA ASN A 245 15.68 1.71 15.46
C ASN A 245 15.88 0.53 14.50
N MET A 246 15.37 0.64 13.27
CA MET A 246 15.53 -0.38 12.23
C MET A 246 17.02 -0.65 11.93
N GLU A 247 17.79 0.39 11.58
CA GLU A 247 19.23 0.29 11.29
C GLU A 247 20.03 -0.23 12.48
N LYS A 248 19.66 0.21 13.69
CA LYS A 248 20.33 -0.20 14.92
C LYS A 248 20.06 -1.67 15.26
N ASN A 249 18.84 -2.16 15.07
CA ASN A 249 18.38 -3.42 15.67
C ASN A 249 18.15 -4.56 14.67
N ILE A 250 18.04 -4.29 13.36
CA ILE A 250 17.93 -5.34 12.34
C ILE A 250 19.27 -5.47 11.62
N LYS A 251 19.92 -6.63 11.75
CA LYS A 251 21.21 -6.92 11.11
C LYS A 251 21.05 -7.91 9.97
N ASP A 252 20.35 -9.01 10.21
CA ASP A 252 20.15 -10.06 9.20
C ASP A 252 18.67 -10.46 9.04
N GLY A 253 17.77 -9.82 9.79
CA GLY A 253 16.33 -10.07 9.73
C GLY A 253 15.90 -11.30 10.53
N THR A 254 16.80 -11.94 11.28
CA THR A 254 16.43 -12.99 12.25
C THR A 254 15.91 -12.39 13.55
N GLU A 255 16.21 -11.12 13.83
CA GLU A 255 15.82 -10.47 15.09
C GLU A 255 14.30 -10.35 15.24
N ILE A 256 13.58 -10.27 14.13
CA ILE A 256 12.11 -10.20 14.12
C ILE A 256 11.43 -11.54 14.42
N ILE A 257 12.17 -12.64 14.59
CA ILE A 257 11.62 -13.94 15.00
C ILE A 257 10.93 -13.80 16.37
N GLY A 258 9.70 -14.28 16.46
CA GLY A 258 8.93 -14.23 17.68
C GLY A 258 7.43 -14.29 17.48
N ASN A 259 6.73 -14.27 18.61
CA ASN A 259 5.29 -14.14 18.69
C ASN A 259 4.94 -12.66 18.84
N TRP A 260 4.12 -12.17 17.94
CA TRP A 260 3.75 -10.77 17.82
C TRP A 260 2.24 -10.64 18.00
N GLY A 261 1.84 -9.77 18.91
CA GLY A 261 0.45 -9.62 19.30
C GLY A 261 -0.04 -8.18 19.29
N ILE A 262 -1.36 -8.07 19.31
CA ILE A 262 -2.10 -6.81 19.38
C ILE A 262 -2.93 -6.83 20.66
N ASP A 263 -2.94 -5.71 21.38
CA ASP A 263 -3.82 -5.48 22.51
C ASP A 263 -5.21 -5.07 22.02
N TYR A 264 -6.19 -5.93 22.31
CA TYR A 264 -7.59 -5.71 21.97
C TYR A 264 -8.40 -5.12 23.16
N GLY A 265 -7.70 -4.60 24.18
CA GLY A 265 -8.30 -4.12 25.43
C GLY A 265 -8.52 -5.21 26.48
N SER A 266 -8.35 -6.48 26.10
CA SER A 266 -8.40 -7.65 27.00
C SER A 266 -7.02 -8.28 27.20
N GLY A 267 -5.95 -7.50 27.01
CA GLY A 267 -4.58 -8.00 26.94
C GLY A 267 -4.12 -8.27 25.51
N ILE A 268 -2.80 -8.46 25.38
CA ILE A 268 -2.14 -8.71 24.11
C ILE A 268 -2.46 -10.13 23.65
N LYS A 269 -2.89 -10.27 22.40
CA LYS A 269 -3.15 -11.57 21.77
C LYS A 269 -2.29 -11.73 20.53
N THR A 270 -1.62 -12.87 20.42
CA THR A 270 -0.77 -13.20 19.26
C THR A 270 -1.58 -13.29 17.97
N THR A 271 -1.13 -12.55 16.96
CA THR A 271 -1.74 -12.49 15.62
C THR A 271 -0.74 -12.83 14.51
N LEU A 272 0.56 -12.76 14.79
CA LEU A 272 1.63 -13.09 13.86
C LEU A 272 2.72 -13.87 14.60
N VAL A 273 3.17 -14.97 14.01
CA VAL A 273 4.28 -15.80 14.50
C VAL A 273 5.29 -15.89 13.37
N LEU A 274 6.51 -15.39 13.59
CA LEU A 274 7.64 -15.52 12.69
C LEU A 274 8.62 -16.54 13.27
N LYS A 275 8.86 -17.64 12.55
CA LYS A 275 9.63 -18.79 13.05
C LYS A 275 11.06 -18.83 12.46
N GLY A 276 11.98 -19.44 13.19
CA GLY A 276 13.39 -19.53 12.79
C GLY A 276 13.65 -20.32 11.51
N ASP A 277 12.74 -21.20 11.12
CA ASP A 277 12.77 -21.95 9.86
C ASP A 277 12.24 -21.14 8.66
N LYS A 278 12.08 -19.82 8.82
CA LYS A 278 11.55 -18.89 7.81
C LYS A 278 10.09 -19.18 7.41
N THR A 279 9.35 -19.87 8.26
CA THR A 279 7.89 -19.99 8.12
C THR A 279 7.15 -18.99 9.01
N PHE A 280 5.92 -18.66 8.66
CA PHE A 280 5.06 -17.81 9.47
C PHE A 280 3.68 -18.42 9.68
N GLU A 281 3.02 -17.98 10.74
CA GLU A 281 1.60 -18.19 10.95
C GLU A 281 0.95 -16.84 11.30
N SER A 282 -0.26 -16.60 10.80
CA SER A 282 -1.05 -15.42 11.16
C SER A 282 -2.46 -15.85 11.54
N TYR A 283 -3.00 -15.22 12.59
CA TYR A 283 -4.24 -15.62 13.26
C TYR A 283 -5.22 -14.44 13.30
N ALA A 284 -6.46 -14.67 12.89
CA ALA A 284 -7.49 -13.64 12.97
C ALA A 284 -7.83 -13.31 14.43
N ASN A 285 -8.00 -12.02 14.75
CA ASN A 285 -8.56 -11.57 16.03
C ASN A 285 -7.84 -12.10 17.29
N GLY A 286 -6.56 -12.43 17.17
CA GLY A 286 -5.81 -13.01 18.27
C GLY A 286 -6.30 -14.41 18.65
N SER A 287 -6.81 -15.19 17.70
CA SER A 287 -7.33 -16.54 17.93
C SER A 287 -6.25 -17.56 18.29
N TYR A 288 -4.97 -17.19 18.26
CA TYR A 288 -3.86 -18.08 18.57
C TYR A 288 -4.12 -18.87 19.87
N PRO A 289 -3.91 -20.19 19.89
CA PRO A 289 -3.40 -21.04 18.80
C PRO A 289 -4.49 -21.70 17.93
N ASN A 290 -5.76 -21.28 18.02
CA ASN A 290 -6.85 -21.83 17.22
C ASN A 290 -6.66 -21.53 15.72
N LYS A 291 -6.75 -22.58 14.90
CA LYS A 291 -6.49 -22.60 13.45
C LYS A 291 -7.75 -22.63 12.58
N ASP A 292 -8.89 -22.21 13.11
CA ASP A 292 -10.13 -22.09 12.34
C ASP A 292 -10.05 -20.90 11.36
N ASN A 293 -9.30 -19.85 11.71
CA ASN A 293 -9.10 -18.66 10.89
C ASN A 293 -7.61 -18.26 10.90
N TYR A 294 -6.80 -18.92 10.07
CA TYR A 294 -5.35 -18.71 10.04
C TYR A 294 -4.75 -18.80 8.63
N LEU A 295 -3.60 -18.13 8.47
CA LEU A 295 -2.76 -18.18 7.27
C LEU A 295 -1.38 -18.74 7.66
N THR A 296 -0.73 -19.47 6.76
CA THR A 296 0.66 -19.89 6.93
C THR A 296 1.40 -19.95 5.62
N GLY A 297 2.72 -19.88 5.69
CA GLY A 297 3.60 -19.95 4.55
C GLY A 297 5.03 -19.62 4.92
N THR A 298 5.78 -19.09 3.97
CA THR A 298 7.19 -18.70 4.14
C THR A 298 7.34 -17.20 4.17
N TYR A 299 8.36 -16.69 4.84
CA TYR A 299 8.70 -15.28 4.81
C TYR A 299 10.17 -15.03 4.47
N ALA A 300 10.43 -13.85 3.91
CA ALA A 300 11.78 -13.34 3.68
C ALA A 300 11.87 -11.89 4.17
N VAL A 301 13.04 -11.52 4.66
CA VAL A 301 13.36 -10.14 5.07
C VAL A 301 14.47 -9.65 4.18
N ASP A 302 14.22 -8.57 3.45
CA ASP A 302 15.26 -7.85 2.72
C ASP A 302 15.74 -6.69 3.61
N VAL A 303 16.89 -6.90 4.26
CA VAL A 303 17.43 -5.97 5.26
C VAL A 303 17.77 -4.60 4.64
N PRO A 304 18.49 -4.50 3.49
CA PRO A 304 18.80 -3.21 2.88
C PRO A 304 17.58 -2.32 2.59
N SER A 305 16.42 -2.92 2.29
CA SER A 305 15.18 -2.19 1.99
C SER A 305 14.19 -2.13 3.14
N PHE A 306 14.46 -2.82 4.26
CA PHE A 306 13.52 -3.07 5.34
C PHE A 306 12.18 -3.60 4.85
N GLN A 307 12.19 -4.60 3.96
CA GLN A 307 10.96 -5.23 3.47
C GLN A 307 10.76 -6.63 4.05
N LEU A 308 9.53 -6.90 4.49
CA LEU A 308 9.05 -8.22 4.89
C LEU A 308 8.11 -8.76 3.81
N SER A 309 8.56 -9.84 3.18
CA SER A 309 7.82 -10.60 2.18
C SER A 309 7.14 -11.80 2.84
N LEU A 310 5.82 -11.92 2.73
CA LEU A 310 5.07 -13.11 3.16
C LEU A 310 4.52 -13.83 1.92
N LYS A 311 4.92 -15.08 1.72
CA LYS A 311 4.34 -15.97 0.71
C LYS A 311 3.44 -17.00 1.39
N VAL A 312 2.14 -16.83 1.27
CA VAL A 312 1.10 -17.70 1.82
C VAL A 312 1.06 -19.01 1.02
N THR A 313 1.15 -20.14 1.70
CA THR A 313 0.97 -21.46 1.07
C THR A 313 -0.35 -22.11 1.43
N LYS A 314 -0.96 -21.69 2.55
CA LYS A 314 -2.24 -22.21 3.03
C LYS A 314 -3.04 -21.14 3.76
N ALA A 315 -4.34 -21.13 3.51
CA ALA A 315 -5.32 -20.31 4.21
C ALA A 315 -6.49 -21.17 4.68
N VAL A 316 -6.91 -20.98 5.92
CA VAL A 316 -8.08 -21.63 6.50
C VAL A 316 -9.03 -20.56 7.02
N LYS A 317 -10.31 -20.70 6.68
CA LYS A 317 -11.40 -19.86 7.13
C LYS A 317 -12.52 -20.74 7.66
N ASP A 318 -12.99 -20.45 8.86
CA ASP A 318 -14.00 -21.24 9.59
C ASP A 318 -13.70 -22.76 9.59
N GLY A 319 -12.42 -23.11 9.77
CA GLY A 319 -11.93 -24.49 9.82
C GLY A 319 -11.73 -25.16 8.47
N GLN A 320 -12.07 -24.49 7.36
CA GLN A 320 -11.95 -25.04 6.01
C GLN A 320 -10.85 -24.35 5.20
N GLU A 321 -10.07 -25.14 4.45
CA GLU A 321 -9.06 -24.60 3.55
C GLU A 321 -9.72 -23.85 2.39
N VAL A 322 -9.25 -22.63 2.12
CA VAL A 322 -9.78 -21.78 1.06
C VAL A 322 -8.73 -21.55 -0.03
N LYS A 323 -9.20 -21.43 -1.27
CA LYS A 323 -8.32 -21.14 -2.41
C LYS A 323 -7.85 -19.68 -2.36
N LEU A 324 -6.54 -19.49 -2.48
CA LEU A 324 -5.90 -18.19 -2.58
C LEU A 324 -6.02 -17.61 -3.99
N THR A 325 -6.31 -16.32 -4.06
CA THR A 325 -6.27 -15.51 -5.30
C THR A 325 -5.00 -14.67 -5.38
N ASN A 326 -4.47 -14.27 -4.23
CA ASN A 326 -3.16 -13.67 -4.06
C ASN A 326 -2.46 -14.42 -2.92
N ASP A 327 -1.26 -14.91 -3.20
CA ASP A 327 -0.45 -15.70 -2.27
C ASP A 327 0.75 -14.90 -1.73
N SER A 328 0.85 -13.62 -2.05
CA SER A 328 2.01 -12.80 -1.72
C SER A 328 1.59 -11.47 -1.08
N MET A 329 2.14 -11.17 0.10
CA MET A 329 1.92 -9.91 0.83
C MET A 329 3.24 -9.26 1.17
N MET A 330 3.32 -7.95 1.00
CA MET A 330 4.56 -7.20 1.14
C MET A 330 4.38 -6.07 2.12
N TYR A 331 5.24 -6.04 3.12
CA TYR A 331 5.22 -5.04 4.16
C TYR A 331 6.55 -4.30 4.21
N LYS A 332 6.50 -2.98 4.43
CA LYS A 332 7.65 -2.21 4.88
C LYS A 332 7.75 -2.36 6.40
N LEU A 333 8.92 -2.71 6.91
CA LEU A 333 9.22 -2.63 8.33
C LEU A 333 9.49 -1.17 8.68
N GLN A 334 8.76 -0.64 9.66
CA GLN A 334 8.78 0.79 10.00
C GLN A 334 9.34 1.08 11.40
N ASN A 335 9.38 0.09 12.29
CA ASN A 335 10.01 0.22 13.61
C ASN A 335 10.26 -1.17 14.19
N TYR A 336 11.44 -1.37 14.80
CA TYR A 336 11.79 -2.56 15.56
C TYR A 336 12.74 -2.21 16.70
N ASP A 337 12.32 -2.45 17.94
CA ASP A 337 13.09 -2.16 19.16
C ASP A 337 13.33 -3.39 20.05
N GLY A 338 12.97 -4.58 19.56
CA GLY A 338 13.02 -5.84 20.31
C GLY A 338 11.72 -6.18 21.04
N ASN A 339 10.89 -5.19 21.40
CA ASN A 339 9.58 -5.38 22.04
C ASN A 339 8.42 -4.95 21.14
N THR A 340 8.67 -4.08 20.18
CA THR A 340 7.72 -3.53 19.21
C THR A 340 8.15 -3.96 17.82
N LEU A 341 7.19 -4.40 17.00
CA LEU A 341 7.36 -4.59 15.56
C LEU A 341 6.27 -3.81 14.84
N GLN A 342 6.65 -2.86 14.00
CA GLN A 342 5.71 -2.12 13.17
C GLN A 342 5.93 -2.45 11.69
N ILE A 343 4.86 -2.88 11.03
CA ILE A 343 4.85 -3.22 9.60
C ILE A 343 3.79 -2.40 8.86
N TYR A 344 4.01 -2.14 7.57
CA TYR A 344 3.13 -1.31 6.76
C TYR A 344 2.86 -1.93 5.39
N HIS A 345 1.60 -2.19 5.12
CA HIS A 345 1.10 -2.64 3.83
C HIS A 345 0.77 -1.43 2.95
N MET A 346 1.58 -1.20 1.92
CA MET A 346 1.47 0.01 1.11
C MET A 346 0.24 0.02 0.20
N ASP A 347 -0.25 -1.14 -0.25
CA ASP A 347 -1.43 -1.22 -1.14
C ASP A 347 -2.71 -0.78 -0.45
N ASP A 348 -2.89 -1.21 0.80
CA ASP A 348 -4.11 -0.92 1.57
C ASP A 348 -3.94 0.28 2.51
N ASN A 349 -2.75 0.90 2.53
CA ASN A 349 -2.36 1.92 3.51
C ASN A 349 -2.67 1.45 4.95
N VAL A 350 -2.24 0.22 5.27
CA VAL A 350 -2.48 -0.40 6.58
C VAL A 350 -1.17 -0.51 7.34
N ARG A 351 -1.11 0.12 8.49
CA ARG A 351 -0.01 -0.02 9.45
C ARG A 351 -0.44 -0.94 10.57
N ILE A 352 0.41 -1.88 10.95
CA ILE A 352 0.18 -2.77 12.08
C ILE A 352 1.33 -2.61 13.05
N ARG A 353 1.01 -2.31 14.30
CA ARG A 353 1.96 -2.19 15.40
C ARG A 353 1.73 -3.35 16.36
N TYR A 354 2.72 -4.21 16.50
CA TYR A 354 2.70 -5.37 17.39
C TYR A 354 3.56 -5.13 18.61
N ALA A 355 3.20 -5.80 19.71
CA ALA A 355 4.06 -6.03 20.86
C ALA A 355 4.51 -7.50 20.90
N LYS A 356 5.69 -7.75 21.42
CA LYS A 356 6.25 -9.10 21.59
C LYS A 356 5.48 -9.86 22.69
N GLN A 357 5.36 -11.18 22.53
CA GLN A 357 4.73 -12.11 23.47
C GLN A 357 5.68 -13.20 23.93
#